data_AF-A0A483AIH9-F1
#
_entry.id   AF-A0A483AIH9-F1
#
_cell.length_a   1.000
_cell.length_b   1.000
_cell.length_c   1.000
_cell.angle_alpha   90.00
_cell.angle_beta   90.00
_cell.angle_gamma   90.00
#
_symmetry.space_group_name_H-M   'P 1'
#
loop_
_entity.id
_entity.type
_entity.pdbx_description
1 polymer ?
#
loop_
_entity_poly.entity_id
_entity_poly.type
_entity_poly.pdbx_seq_one_letter_code
_entity_poly.pdbx_strand_id
1 'polypeptide(L)' 'MLGANIILPKKALKRDNRYQRDKKRKLCKRRAAIEPIIGHLKSDFRLSRNLLKGQVGDEINVLRPLHK' A
#
# COMPACT_ATOMS: atom_id res chain seq x y z
N MET A 1 -18.90 1.90 -5.37
CA MET A 1 -17.49 2.16 -5.02
C MET A 1 -17.29 1.95 -3.51
N LEU A 2 -17.04 0.73 -3.06
CA LEU A 2 -16.72 0.45 -1.65
C LEU A 2 -15.25 0.86 -1.39
N GLY A 3 -15.01 2.17 -1.31
CA GLY A 3 -13.69 2.71 -0.97
C GLY A 3 -13.44 2.58 0.53
N ALA A 4 -12.43 1.81 0.92
CA ALA A 4 -11.95 1.85 2.30
C ALA A 4 -11.38 3.26 2.60
N ASN A 5 -11.80 3.87 3.71
CA ASN A 5 -11.23 5.15 4.16
C ASN A 5 -9.78 4.95 4.65
N ILE A 6 -8.82 5.27 3.77
CA ILE A 6 -7.39 5.12 4.06
C ILE A 6 -6.93 6.27 4.97
N ILE A 7 -6.50 5.93 6.18
CA ILE A 7 -5.87 6.88 7.10
C ILE A 7 -4.38 6.96 6.75
N LEU A 8 -3.93 8.13 6.31
CA LEU A 8 -2.52 8.42 6.07
C LEU A 8 -1.80 8.75 7.39
N PRO A 9 -0.52 8.37 7.56
CA PRO A 9 0.27 8.80 8.70
C PRO A 9 0.44 10.32 8.64
N LYS A 10 -0.29 11.03 9.50
CA LYS A 10 -0.20 12.48 9.68
C LYS A 10 -0.09 12.79 11.17
N LYS A 11 0.41 13.99 11.49
CA LYS A 11 0.39 14.51 12.86
C LYS A 11 -1.05 14.49 13.38
N ALA A 12 -1.21 14.12 14.66
CA ALA A 12 -2.51 14.08 15.28
C ALA A 12 -3.16 15.48 15.27
N LEU A 13 -4.44 15.55 14.92
CA LEU A 13 -5.15 16.83 14.85
C LEU A 13 -5.57 17.26 16.26
N LYS A 14 -5.50 18.56 16.57
CA LYS A 14 -5.90 19.12 17.88
C LYS A 14 -7.35 18.79 18.26
N ARG A 15 -8.23 18.66 17.25
CA ARG A 15 -9.64 18.28 17.40
C ARG A 15 -9.88 16.80 17.78
N ASP A 16 -8.88 15.93 17.65
CA ASP A 16 -9.08 14.50 17.89
C ASP A 16 -9.04 14.17 19.39
N ASN A 17 -10.07 13.45 19.86
CA ASN A 17 -10.06 12.84 21.20
C ASN A 17 -8.92 11.80 21.32
N ARG A 18 -8.45 11.54 22.55
CA ARG A 18 -7.39 10.55 22.87
C ARG A 18 -7.66 9.18 22.24
N TYR A 19 -8.89 8.70 22.35
CA TYR A 19 -9.31 7.42 21.75
C TYR A 19 -9.14 7.41 20.22
N GLN A 20 -9.55 8.48 19.54
CA GLN A 20 -9.43 8.58 18.07
C GLN A 20 -7.97 8.64 17.63
N ARG A 21 -7.11 9.33 18.39
CA ARG A 21 -5.66 9.34 18.16
C ARG A 21 -5.04 7.95 18.31
N ASP A 22 -5.44 7.22 19.35
CA ASP A 22 -4.96 5.86 19.59
C ASP A 22 -5.36 4.89 18.48
N LYS A 23 -6.64 4.93 18.07
CA LYS A 23 -7.16 4.12 16.96
C LYS A 23 -6.39 4.38 15.65
N LYS A 24 -6.17 5.66 15.29
CA LYS A 24 -5.38 6.04 14.11
C LYS A 24 -3.94 5.52 14.21
N ARG A 25 -3.30 5.66 15.37
CA ARG A 25 -1.93 5.18 15.62
C ARG A 25 -1.83 3.65 15.46
N LYS A 26 -2.78 2.90 16.03
CA LYS A 26 -2.82 1.43 15.94
C LYS A 26 -2.96 0.97 14.49
N LEU A 27 -3.79 1.63 13.69
CA LEU A 27 -3.95 1.33 12.26
C LEU A 27 -2.66 1.61 11.47
N CYS A 28 -2.04 2.77 11.66
CA CYS A 28 -0.78 3.10 10.99
C CYS A 28 0.36 2.12 11.37
N LYS A 29 0.45 1.70 12.64
CA LYS A 29 1.43 0.69 13.08
C LYS A 29 1.22 -0.66 12.39
N ARG A 30 -0.02 -1.14 12.32
CA ARG A 30 -0.36 -2.39 11.61
C ARG A 30 0.01 -2.31 10.13
N ARG A 31 -0.23 -1.16 9.50
CA ARG A 31 0.14 -0.92 8.10
C ARG A 31 1.66 -0.92 7.91
N ALA A 32 2.41 -0.22 8.75
CA ALA A 32 3.87 -0.17 8.66
C ALA A 32 4.55 -1.54 8.73
N ALA A 33 3.94 -2.52 9.43
CA ALA A 33 4.46 -3.87 9.50
C ALA A 33 4.34 -4.66 8.18
N ILE A 34 3.36 -4.36 7.32
CA ILE A 34 3.11 -5.11 6.08
C ILE A 34 3.65 -4.43 4.83
N GLU A 35 3.85 -3.11 4.85
CA GLU A 35 4.33 -2.33 3.69
C GLU A 35 5.69 -2.84 3.14
N PRO A 36 6.69 -3.24 3.95
CA PRO A 36 7.94 -3.79 3.42
C PRO A 36 7.73 -5.08 2.62
N ILE A 37 6.90 -6.00 3.14
CA ILE A 37 6.58 -7.27 2.48
C ILE A 37 5.87 -6.99 1.15
N ILE A 38 4.89 -6.09 1.14
CA ILE A 38 4.20 -5.67 -0.08
C ILE A 38 5.19 -5.06 -1.08
N GLY A 39 6.16 -4.27 -0.62
CA GLY A 39 7.21 -3.68 -1.46
C GLY A 39 8.10 -4.75 -2.12
N HIS A 40 8.54 -5.74 -1.35
CA HIS A 40 9.32 -6.86 -1.85
C HIS A 40 8.52 -7.66 -2.89
N LEU A 41 7.30 -8.07 -2.55
CA LEU A 41 6.41 -8.78 -3.47
C LEU A 41 6.17 -8.01 -4.77
N LYS A 42 5.96 -6.69 -4.69
CA LYS A 42 5.81 -5.86 -5.89
C LYS A 42 7.05 -5.84 -6.77
N SER A 43 8.23 -5.82 -6.16
CA SER A 43 9.51 -5.75 -6.86
C SER A 43 9.89 -7.10 -7.46
N ASP A 44 9.75 -8.18 -6.70
CA ASP A 44 10.12 -9.53 -7.13
C ASP A 44 9.23 -10.06 -8.24
N PHE A 45 7.94 -9.75 -8.20
CA PHE A 45 6.96 -10.24 -9.17
C PHE A 45 6.53 -9.18 -10.21
N ARG A 46 7.26 -8.06 -10.34
CA ARG A 46 6.99 -7.00 -11.33
C ARG A 46 5.54 -6.46 -11.30
N LEU A 47 4.92 -6.44 -10.12
CA LEU A 47 3.53 -5.98 -9.92
C LEU A 47 3.40 -4.44 -9.88
N SER A 48 4.51 -3.72 -10.08
CA SER A 48 4.52 -2.27 -10.26
C SER A 48 4.04 -1.88 -11.66
N ARG A 49 3.51 -0.66 -11.80
CA ARG A 49 3.16 -0.11 -13.11
C ARG A 49 4.34 -0.13 -14.09
N ASN A 50 4.06 -0.53 -15.31
CA ASN A 50 4.93 -0.53 -16.47
C ASN A 50 4.86 0.84 -17.14
N LEU A 51 5.97 1.57 -17.10
CA LEU A 51 6.03 2.94 -17.64
C LEU A 51 6.19 2.99 -19.17
N LEU A 52 6.53 1.88 -19.82
CA LEU A 52 6.74 1.82 -21.27
C LEU A 52 5.46 1.49 -22.03
N LYS A 53 4.64 0.58 -21.49
CA LYS A 53 3.43 0.05 -22.15
C LYS A 53 2.15 0.23 -21.32
N GLY A 54 2.23 0.88 -20.16
CA GLY A 54 1.07 1.16 -19.32
C GLY A 54 0.33 -0.11 -18.90
N GLN A 55 -1.01 -0.08 -18.92
CA GLN A 55 -1.86 -1.19 -18.50
C GLN A 55 -1.60 -2.49 -19.26
N VAL A 56 -1.36 -2.42 -20.58
CA VAL A 56 -1.02 -3.61 -21.39
C VAL A 56 0.30 -4.21 -20.92
N GLY A 57 1.27 -3.37 -20.55
CA GLY A 57 2.53 -3.82 -19.96
C GLY A 57 2.37 -4.41 -18.56
N ASP A 58 1.42 -3.93 -17.78
CA ASP A 58 1.08 -4.45 -16.45
C ASP A 58 0.51 -5.86 -16.54
N GLU A 59 -0.44 -6.07 -17.46
CA GLU A 59 -1.04 -7.38 -17.72
C GLU A 59 0.03 -8.40 -18.15
N ILE A 60 0.93 -8.02 -19.06
CA ILE A 60 2.02 -8.89 -19.51
C ILE A 60 3.00 -9.20 -18.37
N ASN A 61 3.34 -8.22 -17.52
CA ASN A 61 4.23 -8.44 -16.38
C ASN A 61 3.65 -9.46 -15.39
N VAL A 62 2.33 -9.43 -15.15
CA VAL A 62 1.65 -10.38 -14.26
C VAL A 62 1.60 -11.78 -14.90
N LEU A 63 1.36 -11.87 -16.20
CA LEU A 63 1.29 -13.15 -16.93
C LEU A 63 2.65 -13.82 -17.12
N ARG A 64 3.73 -13.05 -17.16
CA ARG A 64 5.10 -13.55 -17.25
C ARG A 64 5.92 -13.18 -16.01
N PRO A 65 5.69 -13.83 -14.86
CA PRO A 65 6.57 -13.70 -13.72
C PRO A 65 7.97 -14.17 -14.13
N LEU A 66 9.00 -13.40 -13.77
CA LEU A 66 10.34 -13.98 -13.76
C LEU A 66 10.37 -15.00 -12.63
N HIS A 67 10.72 -16.24 -12.95
CA HIS A 67 11.22 -17.17 -11.94
C HIS A 67 12.59 -16.64 -11.50
N LYS A 68 12.67 -16.14 -10.27
CA LYS A 68 13.94 -15.95 -9.57
C LYS A 68 14.31 -17.24 -8.87
#